data_AF-A0AAU7B0V3-F1
#
_entry.id   AF-A0AAU7B0V3-F1
#
_cell.length_a   1.000
_cell.length_b   1.000
_cell.length_c   1.000
_cell.angle_alpha   90.00
_cell.angle_beta   90.00
_cell.angle_gamma   90.00
#
_symmetry.space_group_name_H-M   'P 1'
#
loop_
_entity.id
_entity.type
_entity.pdbx_description
1 polymer ?
#
loop_
_entity_poly.entity_id
_entity_poly.type
_entity_poly.pdbx_seq_one_letter_code
_entity_poly.pdbx_strand_id
1 'polypeptide(L)'
;MPTAAPRPLLLLLVVLTVVAGAAAVTFGPAAAANPAAEPGSHALRGTGIGAPLGSAPDSDCFGAAARDPQRPCRDPKLRLTVVPKPDDAVLEPNSACTPFERTKVLLPCAFGASPDDAENTVALVGDSHAAHWRAALDVAAAGRTWRGVSLTHSGCPFSKAVAKLDDPADLKECKAWNKAALGWFTKHPEVTTVFVSQHTGGKVVVPSGSTNEKTQIAGYQAVWKALPKTVTRIFVIRDTPRNTGRTAGCVTRAMKAKKPAGPACAVPYATAQDADPSVAAAKQYGGSRVKVIDLTSFMCSKRLCLPVIGGALVHKDNDHLTQTFSTTLGPYLLRAINRHGVPAPPAAEE
;
A
#
# COMPACT_ATOMS: atom_id res chain seq x y z
N MET A 1 65.57 -14.63 39.52
CA MET A 1 66.13 -13.29 39.24
C MET A 1 65.56 -12.81 37.92
N PRO A 2 65.06 -11.57 37.73
CA PRO A 2 64.42 -10.58 38.62
C PRO A 2 62.87 -10.54 38.37
N THR A 3 61.98 -10.49 39.38
CA THR A 3 61.44 -9.34 40.15
C THR A 3 60.85 -8.17 39.34
N ALA A 4 59.53 -8.02 39.37
CA ALA A 4 58.84 -6.72 39.44
C ALA A 4 57.42 -6.92 40.02
N ALA A 5 57.14 -6.28 41.16
CA ALA A 5 55.87 -6.30 41.88
C ALA A 5 54.94 -5.14 41.45
N PRO A 6 53.60 -5.26 41.60
CA PRO A 6 52.73 -4.09 41.64
C PRO A 6 52.27 -3.76 43.07
N ARG A 7 52.22 -2.45 43.32
CA ARG A 7 51.86 -1.74 44.56
C ARG A 7 50.36 -1.81 44.88
N PRO A 8 49.95 -1.65 46.15
CA PRO A 8 48.55 -1.63 46.56
C PRO A 8 47.91 -0.27 46.23
N LEU A 9 46.67 -0.31 45.72
CA LEU A 9 45.84 0.89 45.49
C LEU A 9 45.15 1.26 46.80
N LEU A 10 45.47 2.45 47.31
CA LEU A 10 44.88 3.04 48.51
C LEU A 10 43.46 3.55 48.19
N LEU A 11 42.48 3.17 49.01
CA LEU A 11 41.13 3.75 49.01
C LEU A 11 41.21 5.26 49.30
N LEU A 12 40.58 6.08 48.46
CA LEU A 12 40.18 7.44 48.81
C LEU A 12 38.66 7.47 48.99
N LEU A 13 38.22 7.61 50.23
CA LEU A 13 36.85 8.00 50.59
C LEU A 13 36.67 9.48 50.24
N VAL A 14 35.76 9.79 49.33
CA VAL A 14 35.21 11.14 49.16
C VAL A 14 33.79 11.12 49.69
N VAL A 15 33.63 11.72 50.87
CA VAL A 15 32.34 12.05 51.48
C VAL A 15 31.81 13.30 50.78
N LEU A 16 30.72 13.17 50.03
CA LEU A 16 29.99 14.32 49.51
C LEU A 16 28.75 14.56 50.38
N THR A 17 28.75 15.69 51.06
CA THR A 17 27.67 16.21 51.90
C THR A 17 26.46 16.59 51.03
N VAL A 18 25.31 15.99 51.32
CA VAL A 18 24.01 16.38 50.74
C VAL A 18 23.44 17.52 51.60
N VAL A 19 23.34 18.71 51.02
CA VAL A 19 22.60 19.83 51.60
C VAL A 19 21.13 19.64 51.25
N ALA A 20 20.28 19.51 52.27
CA ALA A 20 18.83 19.43 52.15
C ALA A 20 18.24 20.81 51.83
N GLY A 21 17.62 20.95 50.66
CA GLY A 21 16.76 22.07 50.29
C GLY A 21 15.36 21.55 50.00
N ALA A 22 14.42 21.81 50.91
CA ALA A 22 13.02 21.45 50.77
C ALA A 22 12.30 22.42 49.83
N ALA A 23 11.73 21.92 48.74
CA ALA A 23 10.67 22.57 47.99
C ALA A 23 9.56 21.55 47.73
N ALA A 24 8.39 21.82 48.28
CA ALA A 24 7.22 20.96 48.22
C ALA A 24 6.65 20.93 46.79
N VAL A 25 6.41 19.72 46.26
CA VAL A 25 5.59 19.50 45.06
C VAL A 25 4.43 18.61 45.48
N THR A 26 3.22 19.17 45.45
CA THR A 26 1.97 18.46 45.70
C THR A 26 1.61 17.60 44.49
N PHE A 27 1.51 16.28 44.68
CA PHE A 27 0.96 15.34 43.70
C PHE A 27 -0.56 15.29 43.81
N GLY A 28 -1.27 15.68 42.76
CA GLY A 28 -2.71 15.42 42.59
C GLY A 28 -2.95 14.05 41.90
N PRO A 29 -4.07 13.35 42.19
CA PRO A 29 -4.32 12.02 41.67
C PRO A 29 -4.73 12.07 40.18
N ALA A 30 -4.20 11.13 39.40
CA ALA A 30 -4.61 10.88 38.03
C ALA A 30 -6.01 10.23 38.02
N ALA A 31 -7.01 10.97 37.55
CA ALA A 31 -8.36 10.45 37.32
C ALA A 31 -8.48 9.93 35.88
N ALA A 32 -8.86 8.65 35.75
CA ALA A 32 -9.37 8.06 34.54
C ALA A 32 -10.75 8.68 34.21
N ALA A 33 -10.98 9.01 32.94
CA ALA A 33 -12.31 9.34 32.45
C ALA A 33 -12.47 8.89 30.99
N ASN A 34 -13.28 7.85 30.79
CA ASN A 34 -14.18 7.77 29.63
C ASN A 34 -15.37 8.69 29.91
N PRO A 35 -15.99 9.28 28.88
CA PRO A 35 -17.31 8.75 28.52
C PRO A 35 -17.62 8.77 27.02
N ALA A 36 -18.55 7.89 26.66
CA ALA A 36 -19.32 7.91 25.42
C ALA A 36 -20.31 9.11 25.40
N ALA A 37 -20.55 9.68 24.22
CA ALA A 37 -21.78 10.42 23.91
C ALA A 37 -21.96 10.63 22.39
N GLU A 38 -23.04 10.09 21.86
CA GLU A 38 -23.88 10.57 20.74
C GLU A 38 -25.33 10.53 21.31
N PRO A 39 -26.34 11.32 20.87
CA PRO A 39 -26.50 11.87 19.51
C PRO A 39 -26.99 13.35 19.46
N GLY A 40 -26.83 13.97 18.29
CA GLY A 40 -27.42 15.28 17.99
C GLY A 40 -27.55 15.52 16.49
N SER A 41 -28.76 15.34 15.98
CA SER A 41 -29.16 15.54 14.58
C SER A 41 -29.08 17.03 14.19
N HIS A 42 -28.11 17.38 13.35
CA HIS A 42 -28.24 18.49 12.42
C HIS A 42 -27.63 18.09 11.07
N ALA A 43 -28.46 18.15 10.03
CA ALA A 43 -28.06 18.01 8.65
C ALA A 43 -26.97 19.05 8.32
N LEU A 44 -25.75 18.59 8.05
CA LEU A 44 -24.71 19.40 7.44
C LEU A 44 -24.22 18.71 6.18
N ARG A 45 -24.47 19.42 5.08
CA ARG A 45 -24.07 19.16 3.71
C ARG A 45 -22.60 18.75 3.64
N GLY A 46 -22.34 17.76 2.77
CA GLY A 46 -21.00 17.27 2.50
C GLY A 46 -20.06 18.38 2.07
N THR A 47 -18.94 18.49 2.78
CA THR A 47 -17.68 19.02 2.28
C THR A 47 -16.58 18.16 2.89
N GLY A 48 -16.24 17.07 2.23
CA GLY A 48 -15.02 16.34 2.53
C GLY A 48 -13.83 17.22 2.14
N ILE A 49 -13.24 17.92 3.11
CA ILE A 49 -12.00 18.65 2.90
C ILE A 49 -10.87 17.63 3.01
N GLY A 50 -10.58 16.95 1.89
CA GLY A 50 -9.24 16.43 1.67
C GLY A 50 -8.30 17.62 1.46
N ALA A 51 -7.12 17.60 2.09
CA ALA A 51 -6.06 18.54 1.73
C ALA A 51 -5.87 18.53 0.21
N PRO A 52 -5.64 19.68 -0.44
CA PRO A 52 -5.49 19.71 -1.88
C PRO A 52 -4.23 18.93 -2.22
N LEU A 53 -4.40 17.71 -2.74
CA LEU A 53 -3.40 17.08 -3.60
C LEU A 53 -2.95 18.18 -4.55
N GLY A 54 -1.65 18.47 -4.61
CA GLY A 54 -1.13 19.48 -5.53
C GLY A 54 -1.75 19.22 -6.90
N SER A 55 -2.57 20.14 -7.39
CA SER A 55 -3.48 19.88 -8.51
C SER A 55 -2.69 19.29 -9.66
N ALA A 56 -3.06 18.08 -10.09
CA ALA A 56 -2.41 17.44 -11.21
C ALA A 56 -2.39 18.42 -12.40
N PRO A 57 -1.25 18.54 -13.12
CA PRO A 57 -1.18 19.37 -14.31
C PRO A 57 -2.27 19.01 -15.31
N ASP A 58 -2.89 20.02 -15.91
CA ASP A 58 -3.86 19.85 -16.99
C ASP A 58 -3.16 19.36 -18.27
N SER A 59 -3.04 18.05 -18.41
CA SER A 59 -2.42 17.37 -19.55
C SER A 59 -2.88 15.92 -19.64
N ASP A 60 -3.38 15.51 -20.80
CA ASP A 60 -3.74 14.12 -21.11
C ASP A 60 -2.54 13.16 -21.06
N CYS A 61 -1.31 13.69 -21.01
CA CYS A 61 -0.08 12.93 -20.89
C CYS A 61 0.44 12.79 -19.45
N PHE A 62 -0.30 13.27 -18.46
CA PHE A 62 0.14 13.21 -17.08
C PHE A 62 0.21 11.77 -16.56
N GLY A 63 1.26 11.47 -15.79
CA GLY A 63 1.44 10.17 -15.14
C GLY A 63 1.53 8.98 -16.12
N ALA A 64 0.78 7.93 -15.82
CA ALA A 64 0.81 6.67 -16.56
C ALA A 64 0.47 6.82 -18.05
N ALA A 65 -0.26 7.87 -18.46
CA ALA A 65 -0.60 8.10 -19.87
C ALA A 65 0.62 8.30 -20.77
N ALA A 66 1.70 8.91 -20.27
CA ALA A 66 2.97 9.02 -20.98
C ALA A 66 3.63 7.68 -21.32
N ARG A 67 3.10 6.56 -20.80
CA ARG A 67 3.62 5.20 -20.95
C ARG A 67 2.58 4.23 -21.52
N ASP A 68 1.43 4.72 -21.97
CA ASP A 68 0.42 3.86 -22.60
C ASP A 68 0.98 3.22 -23.89
N PRO A 69 1.09 1.89 -23.98
CA PRO A 69 1.58 1.22 -25.18
C PRO A 69 0.60 1.31 -26.36
N GLN A 70 -0.68 1.60 -26.10
CA GLN A 70 -1.71 1.68 -27.14
C GLN A 70 -1.87 3.09 -27.70
N ARG A 71 -1.67 4.11 -26.85
CA ARG A 71 -1.78 5.52 -27.22
C ARG A 71 -0.61 6.31 -26.60
N PRO A 72 0.62 6.10 -27.11
CA PRO A 72 1.78 6.80 -26.57
C PRO A 72 1.65 8.29 -26.79
N CYS A 73 2.04 9.08 -25.79
CA CYS A 73 1.97 10.53 -25.87
C CYS A 73 3.17 11.18 -25.19
N ARG A 74 3.42 12.45 -25.51
CA ARG A 74 4.48 13.26 -24.93
C ARG A 74 4.01 14.69 -24.77
N ASP A 75 4.22 15.25 -23.59
CA ASP A 75 4.04 16.67 -23.33
C ASP A 75 5.37 17.29 -22.83
N PRO A 76 6.01 18.16 -23.64
CA PRO A 76 7.22 18.87 -23.24
C PRO A 76 7.08 19.71 -21.96
N LYS A 77 5.86 20.17 -21.63
CA LYS A 77 5.58 20.95 -20.41
C LYS A 77 5.80 20.12 -19.15
N LEU A 78 5.60 18.80 -19.23
CA LEU A 78 5.78 17.86 -18.11
C LEU A 78 7.24 17.43 -17.90
N ARG A 79 8.16 17.82 -18.80
CA ARG A 79 9.54 17.31 -18.82
C ARG A 79 10.32 17.57 -17.52
N LEU A 80 10.06 18.70 -16.86
CA LEU A 80 10.70 19.10 -15.60
C LEU A 80 9.72 19.07 -14.41
N THR A 81 8.49 18.61 -14.64
CA THR A 81 7.44 18.55 -13.63
C THR A 81 7.65 17.35 -12.73
N VAL A 82 7.38 17.54 -11.44
CA VAL A 82 7.36 16.48 -10.43
C VAL A 82 6.21 16.79 -9.47
N VAL A 83 5.14 16.00 -9.53
CA VAL A 83 3.94 16.15 -8.70
C VAL A 83 3.56 14.78 -8.12
N PRO A 84 3.38 14.64 -6.80
CA PRO A 84 3.80 15.60 -5.77
C PRO A 84 5.32 15.80 -5.74
N LYS A 85 5.81 16.83 -5.05
CA LYS A 85 7.25 16.93 -4.74
C LYS A 85 7.61 15.86 -3.70
N PRO A 86 8.88 15.41 -3.62
CA PRO A 86 9.27 14.36 -2.66
C PRO A 86 8.87 14.61 -1.21
N ASP A 87 9.01 15.85 -0.72
CA ASP A 87 8.68 16.20 0.67
C ASP A 87 7.16 16.21 0.94
N ASP A 88 6.36 16.49 -0.10
CA ASP A 88 4.89 16.43 -0.02
C ASP A 88 4.40 14.98 -0.19
N ALA A 89 5.10 14.19 -0.99
CA ALA A 89 4.73 12.83 -1.34
C ALA A 89 4.62 11.92 -0.12
N VAL A 90 5.58 12.01 0.81
CA VAL A 90 5.60 11.21 2.05
C VAL A 90 4.38 11.48 2.94
N LEU A 91 3.72 12.62 2.77
CA LEU A 91 2.53 13.02 3.49
C LEU A 91 1.24 12.63 2.76
N GLU A 92 1.31 12.17 1.51
CA GLU A 92 0.13 11.73 0.77
C GLU A 92 -0.51 10.52 1.45
N PRO A 93 -1.79 10.62 1.85
CA PRO A 93 -2.54 9.46 2.34
C PRO A 93 -2.83 8.50 1.18
N ASN A 94 -3.32 7.31 1.50
CA ASN A 94 -4.00 6.50 0.48
C ASN A 94 -5.34 7.17 0.12
N SER A 95 -5.85 6.95 -1.10
CA SER A 95 -7.13 7.53 -1.57
C SER A 95 -8.24 7.42 -0.53
N ALA A 96 -9.13 8.39 -0.40
CA ALA A 96 -10.14 8.38 0.65
C ALA A 96 -11.05 7.14 0.60
N CYS A 97 -11.61 6.78 1.75
CA CYS A 97 -12.62 5.74 1.88
C CYS A 97 -13.42 5.97 3.16
N THR A 98 -14.58 5.32 3.27
CA THR A 98 -15.50 5.44 4.41
C THR A 98 -15.48 4.14 5.22
N PRO A 99 -14.89 4.13 6.44
CA PRO A 99 -14.89 2.95 7.27
C PRO A 99 -16.30 2.51 7.67
N PHE A 100 -16.57 1.21 7.64
CA PHE A 100 -17.84 0.63 8.07
C PHE A 100 -17.61 -0.69 8.81
N GLU A 101 -18.60 -1.15 9.59
CA GLU A 101 -18.54 -2.45 10.31
C GLU A 101 -17.23 -2.67 11.10
N ARG A 102 -16.75 -1.62 11.78
CA ARG A 102 -15.47 -1.66 12.47
C ARG A 102 -15.49 -2.72 13.57
N THR A 103 -14.46 -3.56 13.58
CA THR A 103 -14.20 -4.50 14.68
C THR A 103 -12.83 -4.21 15.29
N LYS A 104 -12.46 -4.95 16.34
CA LYS A 104 -11.11 -4.86 16.93
C LYS A 104 -9.99 -5.36 15.99
N VAL A 105 -10.33 -6.10 14.94
CA VAL A 105 -9.35 -6.83 14.10
C VAL A 105 -9.45 -6.43 12.62
N LEU A 106 -10.65 -6.08 12.15
CA LEU A 106 -10.89 -5.60 10.81
C LEU A 106 -11.43 -4.18 10.83
N LEU A 107 -10.92 -3.37 9.91
CA LEU A 107 -11.41 -2.04 9.59
C LEU A 107 -11.80 -1.96 8.10
N PRO A 108 -12.93 -2.56 7.69
CA PRO A 108 -13.41 -2.44 6.31
C PRO A 108 -13.62 -0.97 5.94
N CYS A 109 -13.23 -0.61 4.71
CA CYS A 109 -13.34 0.76 4.23
C CYS A 109 -13.92 0.83 2.82
N ALA A 110 -15.12 1.40 2.67
CA ALA A 110 -15.83 1.49 1.41
C ALA A 110 -15.33 2.65 0.54
N PHE A 111 -15.27 2.46 -0.77
CA PHE A 111 -14.96 3.48 -1.78
C PHE A 111 -15.76 3.21 -3.07
N GLY A 112 -15.70 4.10 -4.06
CA GLY A 112 -16.54 4.02 -5.26
C GLY A 112 -18.02 4.30 -4.97
N ALA A 113 -18.91 3.59 -5.67
CA ALA A 113 -20.35 3.80 -5.60
C ALA A 113 -20.95 3.49 -4.22
N SER A 114 -22.07 4.16 -3.90
CA SER A 114 -22.87 3.84 -2.72
C SER A 114 -23.43 2.41 -2.82
N PRO A 115 -23.85 1.77 -1.71
CA PRO A 115 -24.44 0.43 -1.81
C PRO A 115 -25.73 0.40 -2.64
N ASP A 116 -26.48 1.51 -2.69
CA ASP A 116 -27.75 1.60 -3.40
C ASP A 116 -27.56 1.84 -4.91
N ASP A 117 -26.45 2.46 -5.31
CA ASP A 117 -26.13 2.74 -6.72
C ASP A 117 -25.24 1.67 -7.36
N ALA A 118 -24.60 0.83 -6.55
CA ALA A 118 -23.56 -0.08 -7.04
C ALA A 118 -24.12 -1.28 -7.81
N GLU A 119 -23.62 -1.49 -9.03
CA GLU A 119 -23.96 -2.66 -9.84
C GLU A 119 -23.29 -3.94 -9.31
N ASN A 120 -22.12 -3.81 -8.69
CA ASN A 120 -21.37 -4.91 -8.09
C ASN A 120 -20.53 -4.43 -6.90
N THR A 121 -20.23 -5.35 -5.98
CA THR A 121 -19.27 -5.11 -4.91
C THR A 121 -17.97 -5.89 -5.16
N VAL A 122 -16.83 -5.19 -5.04
CA VAL A 122 -15.49 -5.75 -5.18
C VAL A 122 -14.66 -5.49 -3.93
N ALA A 123 -13.69 -6.35 -3.62
CA ALA A 123 -12.78 -6.14 -2.49
C ALA A 123 -11.34 -5.91 -2.94
N LEU A 124 -10.61 -5.05 -2.22
CA LEU A 124 -9.17 -4.86 -2.32
C LEU A 124 -8.53 -5.37 -1.03
N VAL A 125 -7.70 -6.42 -1.12
CA VAL A 125 -7.23 -7.17 0.04
C VAL A 125 -5.72 -7.35 0.05
N GLY A 126 -5.08 -7.01 1.15
CA GLY A 126 -3.65 -7.24 1.35
C GLY A 126 -3.01 -6.29 2.35
N ASP A 127 -1.72 -6.04 2.16
CA ASP A 127 -0.98 -5.12 3.02
C ASP A 127 -1.04 -3.66 2.51
N SER A 128 -0.05 -2.84 2.87
CA SER A 128 0.05 -1.46 2.42
C SER A 128 0.21 -1.32 0.90
N HIS A 129 0.69 -2.37 0.22
CA HIS A 129 0.74 -2.45 -1.23
C HIS A 129 -0.60 -2.87 -1.84
N ALA A 130 -1.56 -3.42 -1.10
CA ALA A 130 -2.94 -3.36 -1.55
C ALA A 130 -3.49 -1.94 -1.35
N ALA A 131 -3.24 -1.33 -0.20
CA ALA A 131 -3.79 -0.03 0.13
C ALA A 131 -3.40 1.09 -0.86
N HIS A 132 -2.16 1.10 -1.36
CA HIS A 132 -1.69 2.10 -2.32
C HIS A 132 -2.36 2.00 -3.71
N TRP A 133 -2.98 0.85 -4.05
CA TRP A 133 -3.70 0.63 -5.31
C TRP A 133 -5.14 1.13 -5.25
N ARG A 134 -5.62 1.54 -4.06
CA ARG A 134 -7.00 2.01 -3.89
C ARG A 134 -7.32 3.17 -4.82
N ALA A 135 -6.40 4.09 -5.05
CA ALA A 135 -6.64 5.22 -5.95
C ALA A 135 -6.89 4.77 -7.41
N ALA A 136 -6.09 3.83 -7.93
CA ALA A 136 -6.32 3.24 -9.25
C ALA A 136 -7.64 2.47 -9.31
N LEU A 137 -7.94 1.69 -8.28
CA LEU A 137 -9.14 0.86 -8.24
C LEU A 137 -10.41 1.69 -8.06
N ASP A 138 -10.34 2.83 -7.38
CA ASP A 138 -11.45 3.78 -7.25
C ASP A 138 -11.84 4.37 -8.62
N VAL A 139 -10.86 4.76 -9.44
CA VAL A 139 -11.10 5.16 -10.83
C VAL A 139 -11.72 4.02 -11.66
N ALA A 140 -11.20 2.80 -11.51
CA ALA A 140 -11.75 1.64 -12.21
C ALA A 140 -13.17 1.28 -11.72
N ALA A 141 -13.45 1.49 -10.44
CA ALA A 141 -14.76 1.27 -9.83
C ALA A 141 -15.78 2.31 -10.32
N ALA A 142 -15.40 3.59 -10.41
CA ALA A 142 -16.23 4.64 -10.99
C ALA A 142 -16.63 4.31 -12.44
N GLY A 143 -15.68 3.85 -13.26
CA GLY A 143 -15.96 3.43 -14.65
C GLY A 143 -16.82 2.16 -14.79
N ARG A 144 -17.27 1.56 -13.68
CA ARG A 144 -18.07 0.33 -13.61
C ARG A 144 -19.22 0.41 -12.60
N THR A 145 -19.44 1.58 -12.01
CA THR A 145 -20.41 1.79 -10.91
C THR A 145 -20.25 0.74 -9.80
N TRP A 146 -19.00 0.41 -9.44
CA TRP A 146 -18.72 -0.58 -8.41
C TRP A 146 -18.61 0.05 -7.03
N ARG A 147 -19.10 -0.67 -6.02
CA ARG A 147 -18.73 -0.46 -4.63
C ARG A 147 -17.45 -1.22 -4.34
N GLY A 148 -16.40 -0.51 -3.96
CA GLY A 148 -15.15 -1.10 -3.49
C GLY A 148 -15.11 -1.25 -1.97
N VAL A 149 -14.53 -2.34 -1.47
CA VAL A 149 -14.24 -2.53 -0.04
C VAL A 149 -12.76 -2.82 0.16
N SER A 150 -12.06 -1.92 0.84
CA SER A 150 -10.66 -2.10 1.22
C SER A 150 -10.58 -2.87 2.54
N LEU A 151 -9.98 -4.06 2.50
CA LEU A 151 -9.58 -4.84 3.66
C LEU A 151 -8.05 -4.90 3.66
N THR A 152 -7.40 -4.00 4.38
CA THR A 152 -5.93 -3.91 4.34
C THR A 152 -5.31 -3.87 5.72
N HIS A 153 -4.14 -4.47 5.87
CA HIS A 153 -3.35 -4.42 7.10
C HIS A 153 -1.87 -4.27 6.77
N SER A 154 -1.28 -3.11 7.08
CA SER A 154 0.12 -2.82 6.80
C SER A 154 1.05 -3.93 7.34
N GLY A 155 2.04 -4.30 6.54
CA GLY A 155 3.00 -5.36 6.87
C GLY A 155 2.45 -6.79 6.92
N CYS A 156 1.15 -7.00 6.71
CA CYS A 156 0.51 -8.31 6.83
C CYS A 156 -0.07 -8.78 5.49
N PRO A 157 0.63 -9.68 4.77
CA PRO A 157 0.12 -10.17 3.50
C PRO A 157 -1.14 -11.02 3.71
N PHE A 158 -2.10 -10.94 2.78
CA PHE A 158 -3.26 -11.85 2.76
C PHE A 158 -2.82 -13.24 2.29
N SER A 159 -2.53 -14.12 3.24
CA SER A 159 -1.91 -15.42 3.00
C SER A 159 -2.17 -16.37 4.16
N LYS A 160 -2.20 -17.67 3.87
CA LYS A 160 -2.15 -18.70 4.92
C LYS A 160 -0.72 -19.05 5.37
N ALA A 161 0.31 -18.56 4.68
CA ALA A 161 1.67 -18.65 5.19
C ALA A 161 1.85 -17.70 6.37
N VAL A 162 2.51 -18.18 7.43
CA VAL A 162 2.75 -17.36 8.62
C VAL A 162 3.84 -16.35 8.29
N ALA A 163 3.51 -15.06 8.27
CA ALA A 163 4.48 -13.99 8.13
C ALA A 163 5.55 -14.09 9.23
N LYS A 164 6.81 -13.84 8.87
CA LYS A 164 7.91 -13.73 9.82
C LYS A 164 8.03 -12.25 10.20
N LEU A 165 7.39 -11.89 11.30
CA LEU A 165 7.42 -10.54 11.89
C LEU A 165 8.18 -10.62 13.22
N ASP A 166 9.02 -9.62 13.48
CA ASP A 166 9.89 -9.61 14.66
C ASP A 166 9.09 -9.28 15.94
N ASP A 167 8.08 -8.42 15.84
CA ASP A 167 7.17 -8.11 16.94
C ASP A 167 6.10 -9.22 17.10
N PRO A 168 6.03 -9.90 18.27
CA PRO A 168 5.00 -10.89 18.55
C PRO A 168 3.56 -10.34 18.51
N ALA A 169 3.35 -9.06 18.84
CA ALA A 169 2.05 -8.41 18.77
C ALA A 169 1.60 -8.27 17.31
N ASP A 170 2.47 -7.74 16.43
CA ASP A 170 2.20 -7.63 14.99
C ASP A 170 1.92 -9.01 14.37
N LEU A 171 2.68 -10.04 14.77
CA LEU A 171 2.43 -11.41 14.33
C LEU A 171 1.05 -11.91 14.74
N LYS A 172 0.63 -11.63 15.98
CA LYS A 172 -0.68 -12.02 16.50
C LYS A 172 -1.80 -11.27 15.78
N GLU A 173 -1.64 -9.97 15.55
CA GLU A 173 -2.60 -9.14 14.82
C GLU A 173 -2.72 -9.60 13.37
N CYS A 174 -1.60 -9.84 12.68
CA CYS A 174 -1.60 -10.31 11.29
C CYS A 174 -2.31 -11.66 11.13
N LYS A 175 -2.10 -12.59 12.08
CA LYS A 175 -2.82 -13.89 12.11
C LYS A 175 -4.32 -13.69 12.35
N ALA A 176 -4.68 -12.84 13.29
CA ALA A 176 -6.08 -12.53 13.61
C ALA A 176 -6.78 -11.87 12.41
N TRP A 177 -6.11 -10.92 11.76
CA TRP A 177 -6.59 -10.21 10.58
C TRP A 177 -6.82 -11.16 9.40
N ASN A 178 -5.86 -12.04 9.07
CA ASN A 178 -6.03 -13.03 7.99
C ASN A 178 -7.24 -13.95 8.24
N LYS A 179 -7.42 -14.42 9.48
CA LYS A 179 -8.58 -15.23 9.87
C LYS A 179 -9.89 -14.44 9.74
N ALA A 180 -9.90 -13.20 10.24
CA ALA A 180 -11.08 -12.36 10.21
C ALA A 180 -11.46 -11.97 8.78
N ALA A 181 -10.50 -11.63 7.92
CA ALA A 181 -10.74 -11.29 6.51
C ALA A 181 -11.39 -12.45 5.75
N LEU A 182 -10.91 -13.68 5.95
CA LEU A 182 -11.59 -14.87 5.39
C LEU A 182 -13.02 -15.03 5.92
N GLY A 183 -13.22 -14.82 7.23
CA GLY A 183 -14.55 -14.87 7.85
C GLY A 183 -15.50 -13.79 7.35
N TRP A 184 -14.97 -12.61 6.99
CA TRP A 184 -15.73 -11.50 6.43
C TRP A 184 -16.33 -11.89 5.07
N PHE A 185 -15.55 -12.50 4.16
CA PHE A 185 -16.09 -12.95 2.87
C PHE A 185 -17.25 -13.95 2.97
N THR A 186 -17.29 -14.78 4.01
CA THR A 186 -18.43 -15.69 4.25
C THR A 186 -19.72 -14.94 4.59
N LYS A 187 -19.61 -13.77 5.22
CA LYS A 187 -20.74 -12.92 5.60
C LYS A 187 -21.15 -11.93 4.51
N HIS A 188 -20.27 -11.72 3.52
CA HIS A 188 -20.46 -10.79 2.41
C HIS A 188 -20.48 -11.53 1.06
N PRO A 189 -21.51 -12.38 0.80
CA PRO A 189 -21.61 -13.15 -0.44
C PRO A 189 -21.79 -12.29 -1.69
N GLU A 190 -22.16 -11.00 -1.54
CA GLU A 190 -22.26 -10.02 -2.61
C GLU A 190 -20.91 -9.68 -3.25
N VAL A 191 -19.79 -9.98 -2.58
CA VAL A 191 -18.45 -9.75 -3.11
C VAL A 191 -18.02 -10.88 -4.02
N THR A 192 -18.10 -10.66 -5.32
CA THR A 192 -17.81 -11.68 -6.33
C THR A 192 -16.40 -11.58 -6.93
N THR A 193 -15.77 -10.41 -6.83
CA THR A 193 -14.43 -10.11 -7.36
C THR A 193 -13.51 -9.58 -6.27
N VAL A 194 -12.32 -10.15 -6.17
CA VAL A 194 -11.29 -9.75 -5.19
C VAL A 194 -10.01 -9.35 -5.92
N PHE A 195 -9.50 -8.16 -5.62
CA PHE A 195 -8.18 -7.67 -5.99
C PHE A 195 -7.24 -7.91 -4.83
N VAL A 196 -6.08 -8.55 -5.08
CA VAL A 196 -5.03 -8.74 -4.08
C VAL A 196 -3.71 -8.19 -4.58
N SER A 197 -2.95 -7.56 -3.70
CA SER A 197 -1.59 -7.08 -3.92
C SER A 197 -0.85 -7.16 -2.59
N GLN A 198 0.42 -7.54 -2.60
CA GLN A 198 1.23 -7.72 -1.39
C GLN A 198 2.66 -7.29 -1.65
N HIS A 199 3.33 -6.78 -0.61
CA HIS A 199 4.75 -6.48 -0.68
C HIS A 199 5.58 -7.75 -0.91
N THR A 200 6.40 -7.73 -1.96
CA THR A 200 7.27 -8.85 -2.35
C THR A 200 8.43 -9.12 -1.38
N GLY A 201 8.85 -8.13 -0.61
CA GLY A 201 9.99 -8.24 0.30
C GLY A 201 9.72 -9.06 1.58
N GLY A 202 8.46 -9.36 1.89
CA GLY A 202 8.07 -10.07 3.11
C GLY A 202 8.70 -11.47 3.24
N LYS A 203 9.00 -11.88 4.48
CA LYS A 203 9.44 -13.24 4.80
C LYS A 203 8.35 -14.02 5.52
N VAL A 204 8.43 -15.35 5.45
CA VAL A 204 7.51 -16.26 6.12
C VAL A 204 8.27 -17.25 6.98
N VAL A 205 7.58 -17.85 7.95
CA VAL A 205 8.10 -19.00 8.70
C VAL A 205 8.16 -20.18 7.74
N VAL A 206 9.38 -20.62 7.43
CA VAL A 206 9.65 -21.67 6.42
C VAL A 206 9.68 -23.04 7.09
N PRO A 207 8.79 -23.99 6.71
CA PRO A 207 8.88 -25.37 7.17
C PRO A 207 10.15 -26.06 6.68
N SER A 208 10.59 -27.10 7.40
CA SER A 208 11.72 -27.94 6.97
C SER A 208 11.48 -28.49 5.56
N GLY A 209 12.52 -28.46 4.71
CA GLY A 209 12.44 -28.91 3.32
C GLY A 209 11.77 -27.94 2.33
N SER A 210 11.35 -26.75 2.77
CA SER A 210 10.77 -25.72 1.90
C SER A 210 11.71 -24.52 1.71
N THR A 211 11.34 -23.60 0.81
CA THR A 211 11.98 -22.28 0.69
C THR A 211 10.99 -21.18 1.07
N ASN A 212 11.47 -19.97 1.30
CA ASN A 212 10.59 -18.82 1.56
C ASN A 212 9.58 -18.63 0.41
N GLU A 213 10.06 -18.64 -0.83
CA GLU A 213 9.22 -18.47 -2.02
C GLU A 213 8.18 -19.60 -2.15
N LYS A 214 8.58 -20.87 -2.04
CA LYS A 214 7.63 -22.00 -2.10
C LYS A 214 6.56 -21.91 -1.01
N THR A 215 6.94 -21.48 0.18
CA THR A 215 6.02 -21.30 1.31
C THR A 215 5.05 -20.15 1.07
N GLN A 216 5.53 -19.01 0.55
CA GLN A 216 4.67 -17.88 0.17
C GLN A 216 3.66 -18.29 -0.92
N ILE A 217 4.15 -18.98 -1.97
CA ILE A 217 3.31 -19.47 -3.06
C ILE A 217 2.17 -20.34 -2.53
N ALA A 218 2.51 -21.34 -1.72
CA ALA A 218 1.52 -22.23 -1.12
C ALA A 218 0.53 -21.48 -0.23
N GLY A 219 0.99 -20.49 0.55
CA GLY A 219 0.15 -19.65 1.40
C GLY A 219 -0.88 -18.83 0.62
N TYR A 220 -0.47 -18.23 -0.51
CA TYR A 220 -1.37 -17.48 -1.38
C TYR A 220 -2.41 -18.39 -2.05
N GLN A 221 -1.98 -19.52 -2.61
CA GLN A 221 -2.91 -20.48 -3.20
C GLN A 221 -3.91 -21.03 -2.18
N ALA A 222 -3.45 -21.30 -0.95
CA ALA A 222 -4.30 -21.81 0.12
C ALA A 222 -5.31 -20.78 0.63
N VAL A 223 -4.98 -19.47 0.64
CA VAL A 223 -5.95 -18.43 1.01
C VAL A 223 -6.99 -18.24 -0.10
N TRP A 224 -6.59 -18.24 -1.37
CA TRP A 224 -7.53 -18.14 -2.50
C TRP A 224 -8.48 -19.33 -2.59
N LYS A 225 -7.97 -20.54 -2.34
CA LYS A 225 -8.80 -21.75 -2.24
C LYS A 225 -9.81 -21.67 -1.09
N ALA A 226 -9.48 -20.97 -0.01
CA ALA A 226 -10.34 -20.82 1.15
C ALA A 226 -11.41 -19.71 0.99
N LEU A 227 -11.29 -18.84 -0.01
CA LEU A 227 -12.34 -17.87 -0.32
C LEU A 227 -13.62 -18.58 -0.78
N PRO A 228 -14.80 -18.09 -0.37
CA PRO A 228 -16.08 -18.73 -0.70
C PRO A 228 -16.29 -18.81 -2.21
N LYS A 229 -17.12 -19.76 -2.66
CA LYS A 229 -17.41 -19.97 -4.08
C LYS A 229 -18.09 -18.77 -4.75
N THR A 230 -18.71 -17.88 -3.97
CA THR A 230 -19.26 -16.59 -4.43
C THR A 230 -18.18 -15.67 -4.99
N VAL A 231 -16.94 -15.76 -4.48
CA VAL A 231 -15.78 -15.10 -5.10
C VAL A 231 -15.38 -15.89 -6.35
N THR A 232 -15.99 -15.55 -7.48
CA THR A 232 -15.77 -16.21 -8.76
C THR A 232 -14.50 -15.71 -9.45
N ARG A 233 -13.94 -14.57 -9.03
CA ARG A 233 -12.74 -13.98 -9.64
C ARG A 233 -11.78 -13.35 -8.63
N ILE A 234 -10.50 -13.62 -8.83
CA ILE A 234 -9.38 -13.08 -8.05
C ILE A 234 -8.37 -12.46 -9.02
N PHE A 235 -8.14 -11.16 -8.90
CA PHE A 235 -7.10 -10.45 -9.62
C PHE A 235 -5.90 -10.23 -8.70
N VAL A 236 -4.78 -10.86 -9.03
CA VAL A 236 -3.49 -10.58 -8.41
C VAL A 236 -2.86 -9.42 -9.16
N ILE A 237 -2.85 -8.24 -8.53
CA ILE A 237 -2.12 -7.09 -9.03
C ILE A 237 -0.67 -7.29 -8.63
N ARG A 238 0.23 -7.35 -9.62
CA ARG A 238 1.66 -7.46 -9.38
C ARG A 238 2.15 -6.29 -8.53
N ASP A 239 3.04 -6.60 -7.59
CA ASP A 239 3.72 -5.59 -6.79
C ASP A 239 4.58 -4.61 -7.60
N THR A 240 4.64 -3.36 -7.16
CA THR A 240 5.31 -2.28 -7.89
C THR A 240 6.84 -2.39 -7.80
N PRO A 241 7.58 -1.92 -8.81
CA PRO A 241 9.03 -1.79 -8.71
C PRO A 241 9.41 -0.86 -7.56
N ARG A 242 10.52 -1.14 -6.88
CA ARG A 242 10.99 -0.33 -5.75
C ARG A 242 11.95 0.78 -6.19
N ASN A 243 11.90 1.88 -5.48
CA ASN A 243 12.97 2.86 -5.42
C ASN A 243 14.11 2.38 -4.51
N THR A 244 15.26 3.06 -4.60
CA THR A 244 16.30 2.98 -3.57
C THR A 244 16.15 4.10 -2.55
N GLY A 245 16.73 3.97 -1.35
CA GLY A 245 16.74 5.03 -0.33
C GLY A 245 17.42 6.34 -0.77
N ARG A 246 18.07 6.38 -1.95
CA ARG A 246 18.68 7.59 -2.53
C ARG A 246 17.79 8.30 -3.55
N THR A 247 16.66 7.70 -3.92
CA THR A 247 15.86 8.14 -5.08
C THR A 247 15.18 9.48 -4.84
N ALA A 248 14.54 9.67 -3.68
CA ALA A 248 13.92 10.95 -3.32
C ALA A 248 14.95 12.09 -3.34
N GLY A 249 16.11 11.90 -2.70
CA GLY A 249 17.20 12.88 -2.72
C GLY A 249 17.75 13.15 -4.13
N CYS A 250 17.79 12.14 -5.01
CA CYS A 250 18.13 12.33 -6.42
C CYS A 250 17.11 13.22 -7.13
N VAL A 251 15.81 12.92 -6.99
CA VAL A 251 14.72 13.69 -7.60
C VAL A 251 14.79 15.15 -7.16
N THR A 252 14.93 15.41 -5.86
CA THR A 252 15.09 16.77 -5.32
C THR A 252 16.28 17.51 -5.94
N ARG A 253 17.43 16.85 -6.10
CA ARG A 253 18.60 17.45 -6.77
C ARG A 253 18.37 17.70 -8.27
N ALA A 254 17.71 16.77 -8.96
CA ALA A 254 17.39 16.91 -10.38
C ALA A 254 16.44 18.09 -10.61
N MET A 255 15.42 18.26 -9.77
CA MET A 255 14.52 19.41 -9.80
C MET A 255 15.28 20.73 -9.60
N LYS A 256 16.13 20.83 -8.57
CA LYS A 256 16.97 22.02 -8.31
C LYS A 256 17.89 22.35 -9.49
N ALA A 257 18.44 21.32 -10.14
CA ALA A 257 19.30 21.46 -11.30
C ALA A 257 18.54 21.62 -12.64
N LYS A 258 17.19 21.71 -12.61
CA LYS A 258 16.32 21.78 -13.80
C LYS A 258 16.58 20.65 -14.81
N LYS A 259 16.86 19.45 -14.30
CA LYS A 259 17.06 18.21 -15.07
C LYS A 259 15.80 17.35 -15.06
N PRO A 260 15.51 16.59 -16.13
CA PRO A 260 14.39 15.67 -16.15
C PRO A 260 14.61 14.54 -15.15
N ALA A 261 13.88 14.58 -14.02
CA ALA A 261 14.10 13.71 -12.87
C ALA A 261 13.89 12.22 -13.18
N GLY A 262 12.94 11.89 -14.07
CA GLY A 262 12.65 10.49 -14.44
C GLY A 262 13.89 9.76 -14.98
N PRO A 263 14.47 10.19 -16.13
CA PRO A 263 15.69 9.59 -16.65
C PRO A 263 16.92 9.80 -15.76
N ALA A 264 17.07 10.98 -15.14
CA ALA A 264 18.25 11.31 -14.35
C ALA A 264 18.39 10.49 -13.06
N CYS A 265 17.27 10.00 -12.52
CA CYS A 265 17.21 9.24 -11.28
C CYS A 265 16.65 7.82 -11.46
N ALA A 266 16.65 7.32 -12.70
CA ALA A 266 16.14 6.00 -13.02
C ALA A 266 16.91 4.89 -12.29
N VAL A 267 16.18 3.88 -11.83
CA VAL A 267 16.74 2.71 -11.14
C VAL A 267 16.81 1.54 -12.12
N PRO A 268 17.90 0.74 -12.16
CA PRO A 268 17.96 -0.47 -12.97
C PRO A 268 16.81 -1.43 -12.66
N TYR A 269 16.13 -1.93 -13.71
CA TYR A 269 14.99 -2.84 -13.57
C TYR A 269 15.33 -4.06 -12.72
N ALA A 270 16.51 -4.67 -12.94
CA ALA A 270 16.97 -5.84 -12.20
C ALA A 270 17.18 -5.59 -10.70
N THR A 271 17.28 -4.32 -10.27
CA THR A 271 17.37 -3.92 -8.86
C THR A 271 16.02 -3.49 -8.31
N ALA A 272 15.19 -2.86 -9.15
CA ALA A 272 13.91 -2.30 -8.75
C ALA A 272 12.79 -3.34 -8.67
N GLN A 273 12.67 -4.24 -9.64
CA GLN A 273 11.56 -5.18 -9.73
C GLN A 273 11.97 -6.57 -9.23
N ASP A 274 11.39 -7.00 -8.11
CA ASP A 274 11.61 -8.34 -7.59
C ASP A 274 10.80 -9.42 -8.31
N ALA A 275 11.24 -10.66 -8.08
CA ALA A 275 10.35 -11.80 -8.21
C ALA A 275 9.16 -11.65 -7.26
N ASP A 276 7.96 -11.93 -7.79
CA ASP A 276 6.71 -11.77 -7.06
C ASP A 276 6.08 -13.14 -6.79
N PRO A 277 6.13 -13.65 -5.54
CA PRO A 277 5.57 -14.95 -5.20
C PRO A 277 4.05 -15.02 -5.37
N SER A 278 3.33 -13.89 -5.29
CA SER A 278 1.88 -13.86 -5.52
C SER A 278 1.56 -14.03 -7.01
N VAL A 279 2.35 -13.42 -7.90
CA VAL A 279 2.24 -13.64 -9.35
C VAL A 279 2.64 -15.07 -9.72
N ALA A 280 3.71 -15.60 -9.13
CA ALA A 280 4.10 -17.00 -9.33
C ALA A 280 2.98 -17.96 -8.88
N ALA A 281 2.39 -17.70 -7.70
CA ALA A 281 1.25 -18.46 -7.20
C ALA A 281 0.05 -18.43 -8.14
N ALA A 282 -0.30 -17.27 -8.70
CA ALA A 282 -1.41 -17.12 -9.64
C ALA A 282 -1.18 -17.91 -10.92
N LYS A 283 0.03 -17.84 -11.48
CA LYS A 283 0.41 -18.62 -12.67
C LYS A 283 0.35 -20.12 -12.42
N GLN A 284 0.79 -20.57 -11.25
CA GLN A 284 0.78 -21.99 -10.86
C GLN A 284 -0.61 -22.50 -10.46
N TYR A 285 -1.50 -21.63 -9.97
CA TYR A 285 -2.85 -22.01 -9.55
C TYR A 285 -3.68 -22.53 -10.72
N GLY A 286 -3.48 -21.95 -11.91
CA GLY A 286 -4.19 -22.32 -13.13
C GLY A 286 -5.66 -21.90 -13.15
N GLY A 287 -6.34 -22.18 -14.28
CA GLY A 287 -7.77 -21.92 -14.45
C GLY A 287 -8.16 -20.46 -14.74
N SER A 288 -9.46 -20.21 -14.75
CA SER A 288 -10.06 -18.90 -15.06
C SER A 288 -10.29 -18.03 -13.82
N ARG A 289 -10.30 -18.61 -12.61
CA ARG A 289 -10.64 -17.95 -11.35
C ARG A 289 -9.58 -16.94 -10.89
N VAL A 290 -8.30 -17.23 -11.06
CA VAL A 290 -7.19 -16.36 -10.64
C VAL A 290 -6.48 -15.80 -11.87
N LYS A 291 -6.38 -14.47 -11.96
CA LYS A 291 -5.73 -13.76 -13.08
C LYS A 291 -4.72 -12.75 -12.56
N VAL A 292 -3.65 -12.55 -13.32
CA VAL A 292 -2.60 -11.57 -13.00
C VAL A 292 -2.86 -10.29 -13.79
N ILE A 293 -2.82 -9.16 -13.09
CA ILE A 293 -2.74 -7.84 -13.69
C ILE A 293 -1.32 -7.32 -13.45
N ASP A 294 -0.60 -7.08 -14.55
CA ASP A 294 0.78 -6.57 -14.53
C ASP A 294 0.81 -5.20 -15.20
N LEU A 295 1.05 -4.16 -14.40
CA LEU A 295 1.18 -2.78 -14.85
C LEU A 295 2.63 -2.28 -14.77
N THR A 296 3.62 -3.16 -14.57
CA THR A 296 5.04 -2.78 -14.43
C THR A 296 5.55 -1.98 -15.64
N SER A 297 5.03 -2.21 -16.85
CA SER A 297 5.44 -1.47 -18.06
C SER A 297 5.14 0.04 -18.01
N PHE A 298 4.17 0.45 -17.19
CA PHE A 298 3.85 1.85 -16.93
C PHE A 298 4.92 2.53 -16.06
N MET A 299 5.66 1.77 -15.27
CA MET A 299 6.71 2.27 -14.37
C MET A 299 8.12 2.03 -14.91
N CYS A 300 8.28 0.95 -15.70
CA CYS A 300 9.57 0.49 -16.17
C CYS A 300 9.61 0.24 -17.68
N SER A 301 10.79 0.47 -18.24
CA SER A 301 11.26 -0.17 -19.46
C SER A 301 11.88 -1.54 -19.14
N LYS A 302 12.38 -2.24 -20.16
CA LYS A 302 13.15 -3.49 -19.98
C LYS A 302 14.44 -3.32 -19.14
N ARG A 303 14.94 -2.09 -18.97
CA ARG A 303 16.24 -1.82 -18.33
C ARG A 303 16.16 -0.90 -17.12
N LEU A 304 15.18 -0.01 -17.09
CA LEU A 304 15.10 1.10 -16.14
C LEU A 304 13.67 1.31 -15.68
N CYS A 305 13.50 1.53 -14.38
CA CYS A 305 12.28 2.03 -13.76
C CYS A 305 12.46 3.52 -13.45
N LEU A 306 11.47 4.33 -13.83
CA LEU A 306 11.56 5.78 -13.74
C LEU A 306 10.84 6.25 -12.47
N PRO A 307 11.47 7.04 -11.58
CA PRO A 307 10.80 7.57 -10.40
C PRO A 307 9.82 8.71 -10.73
N VAL A 308 9.91 9.31 -11.92
CA VAL A 308 9.00 10.35 -12.39
C VAL A 308 8.56 10.04 -13.82
N ILE A 309 7.26 10.02 -14.07
CA ILE A 309 6.65 9.58 -15.33
C ILE A 309 5.53 10.55 -15.69
N GLY A 310 5.58 11.15 -16.88
CA GLY A 310 4.58 12.13 -17.29
C GLY A 310 4.40 13.24 -16.25
N GLY A 311 5.48 13.69 -15.60
CA GLY A 311 5.42 14.69 -14.54
C GLY A 311 4.95 14.19 -13.15
N ALA A 312 4.45 12.97 -13.03
CA ALA A 312 4.00 12.40 -11.76
C ALA A 312 5.15 11.66 -11.05
N LEU A 313 5.35 11.93 -9.76
CA LEU A 313 6.26 11.15 -8.91
C LEU A 313 5.61 9.79 -8.62
N VAL A 314 6.33 8.69 -8.90
CA VAL A 314 5.77 7.33 -8.83
C VAL A 314 5.56 6.85 -7.40
N HIS A 315 6.58 6.96 -6.55
CA HIS A 315 6.54 6.48 -5.17
C HIS A 315 6.66 7.64 -4.19
N LYS A 316 5.91 7.54 -3.09
CA LYS A 316 6.06 8.47 -1.97
C LYS A 316 7.25 8.12 -1.08
N ASP A 317 7.61 6.85 -1.02
CA ASP A 317 8.78 6.34 -0.30
C ASP A 317 9.56 5.35 -1.17
N ASN A 318 10.11 4.29 -0.57
CA ASN A 318 10.91 3.30 -1.28
C ASN A 318 10.06 2.35 -2.14
N ASP A 319 8.79 2.15 -1.83
CA ASP A 319 8.00 1.08 -2.45
C ASP A 319 6.48 1.34 -2.47
N HIS A 320 5.99 2.36 -1.77
CA HIS A 320 4.59 2.77 -1.86
C HIS A 320 4.37 3.78 -2.98
N LEU A 321 3.40 3.51 -3.86
CA LEU A 321 2.93 4.48 -4.84
C LEU A 321 2.44 5.77 -4.17
N THR A 322 2.68 6.89 -4.83
CA THR A 322 1.92 8.12 -4.55
C THR A 322 0.45 7.88 -4.90
N GLN A 323 -0.46 8.53 -4.16
CA GLN A 323 -1.88 8.53 -4.53
C GLN A 323 -2.04 9.15 -5.92
N THR A 324 -1.26 10.20 -6.19
CA THR A 324 -1.23 10.89 -7.49
C THR A 324 -0.95 9.93 -8.65
N PHE A 325 0.16 9.18 -8.62
CA PHE A 325 0.50 8.27 -9.71
C PHE A 325 -0.45 7.05 -9.77
N SER A 326 -0.84 6.49 -8.62
CA SER A 326 -1.80 5.40 -8.54
C SER A 326 -3.13 5.77 -9.21
N THR A 327 -3.64 6.98 -8.99
CA THR A 327 -4.85 7.49 -9.67
C THR A 327 -4.70 7.42 -11.20
N THR A 328 -3.55 7.83 -11.75
CA THR A 328 -3.32 7.79 -13.20
C THR A 328 -3.27 6.38 -13.78
N LEU A 329 -3.01 5.35 -12.97
CA LEU A 329 -3.05 3.95 -13.40
C LEU A 329 -4.47 3.40 -13.55
N GLY A 330 -5.48 4.09 -13.02
CA GLY A 330 -6.87 3.65 -12.98
C GLY A 330 -7.46 3.21 -14.33
N PRO A 331 -7.38 4.03 -15.40
CA PRO A 331 -7.89 3.63 -16.72
C PRO A 331 -7.17 2.39 -17.30
N TYR A 332 -5.90 2.20 -16.93
CA TYR A 332 -5.07 1.09 -17.37
C TYR A 332 -5.35 -0.20 -16.60
N LEU A 333 -5.63 -0.07 -15.30
CA LEU A 333 -6.16 -1.14 -14.45
C LEU A 333 -7.52 -1.60 -14.96
N LEU A 334 -8.45 -0.68 -15.23
CA LEU A 334 -9.75 -0.99 -15.81
C LEU A 334 -9.62 -1.72 -17.16
N ARG A 335 -8.75 -1.22 -18.06
CA ARG A 335 -8.48 -1.90 -19.33
C ARG A 335 -7.91 -3.30 -19.14
N ALA A 336 -7.06 -3.52 -18.14
CA ALA A 336 -6.54 -4.84 -17.82
C ALA A 336 -7.61 -5.79 -17.30
N ILE A 337 -8.50 -5.31 -16.43
CA ILE A 337 -9.68 -6.05 -15.94
C ILE A 337 -10.56 -6.50 -17.12
N ASN A 338 -10.84 -5.61 -18.07
CA ASN A 338 -11.70 -5.89 -19.22
C ASN A 338 -11.13 -6.98 -20.14
N ARG A 339 -9.80 -7.04 -20.31
CA ARG A 339 -9.14 -8.11 -21.09
C ARG A 339 -9.35 -9.51 -20.49
N HIS A 340 -9.73 -9.59 -19.22
CA HIS A 340 -10.06 -10.85 -18.54
C HIS A 340 -11.57 -11.16 -18.55
N GLY A 341 -12.33 -10.52 -19.44
CA GLY A 341 -13.73 -10.84 -19.71
C GLY A 341 -14.70 -10.31 -18.66
N VAL A 342 -14.35 -9.21 -17.98
CA VAL A 342 -15.31 -8.44 -17.19
C VAL A 342 -15.96 -7.44 -18.16
N PRO A 343 -17.26 -7.55 -18.48
CA PRO A 343 -17.94 -6.66 -19.44
C PRO A 343 -17.93 -5.22 -18.92
N ALA A 344 -17.65 -4.21 -19.75
CA ALA A 344 -17.86 -2.81 -19.33
C ALA A 344 -19.34 -2.59 -19.01
N PRO A 345 -19.71 -1.67 -18.09
CA PRO A 345 -21.11 -1.27 -17.99
C PRO A 345 -21.58 -0.77 -19.37
N PRO A 346 -22.88 -0.94 -19.70
CA PRO A 346 -23.45 -0.29 -20.87
C PRO A 346 -23.17 1.22 -20.79
N ALA A 347 -22.84 1.85 -21.92
CA ALA A 347 -22.68 3.29 -21.96
C ALA A 347 -23.99 3.93 -21.47
N ALA A 348 -23.89 4.90 -20.54
CA ALA A 348 -25.05 5.70 -20.18
C ALA A 348 -25.56 6.38 -21.46
N GLU A 349 -26.82 6.14 -21.81
CA GLU A 349 -27.48 6.89 -22.87
C GLU A 349 -27.55 8.36 -22.41
N GLU A 350 -26.84 9.25 -23.13
CA GLU A 350 -26.97 10.71 -22.98
C GLU A 350 -28.32 11.21 -23.51
#